data_AF-A0A137ZYC4-F1
#
_entry.id   AF-A0A137ZYC4-F1
#
_cell.length_a   1.000
_cell.length_b   1.000
_cell.length_c   1.000
_cell.angle_alpha   90.00
_cell.angle_beta   90.00
_cell.angle_gamma   90.00
#
_symmetry.space_group_name_H-M   'P 1'
#
loop_
_entity.id
_entity.type
_entity.pdbx_description
1 polymer ?
#
loop_
_entity_poly.entity_id
_entity_poly.type
_entity_poly.pdbx_seq_one_letter_code
_entity_poly.pdbx_strand_id
1 'polypeptide(L)'
;MERPHADEQDSRRDSRYFYDTEFHWDGVSIRLVSIAVVSDTGREFYEHSDQYDRVRAAADPFLAEHVLPAVAGMPRRSDAELRARLDEFLLPRPTVLWADFGAWDQVALMQIWGNMAQQPGWLPMSTRNVREYALLLGQRLPGYPARRHDALVDARHVRRMFHLIEGRLDEVEEAARRGGS
;
A
#
# COMPACT_ATOMS: atom_id res chain seq x y z
N MET A 1 33.73 10.20 12.56
CA MET A 1 32.63 10.05 11.60
C MET A 1 31.78 8.90 12.10
N GLU A 2 30.82 9.18 12.99
CA GLU A 2 29.93 8.17 13.56
C GLU A 2 28.93 7.73 12.49
N ARG A 3 28.88 6.42 12.24
CA ARG A 3 27.79 5.81 11.47
C ARG A 3 26.48 6.09 12.23
N PRO A 4 25.38 6.44 11.57
CA PRO A 4 24.10 6.54 12.26
C PRO A 4 23.84 5.23 13.01
N HIS A 5 23.55 5.35 14.30
CA HIS A 5 23.31 4.24 15.22
C HIS A 5 22.20 3.34 14.66
N ALA A 6 22.32 2.02 14.82
CA ALA A 6 21.38 1.04 14.29
C ALA A 6 19.89 1.39 14.60
N ASP A 7 19.63 2.03 15.75
CA ASP A 7 18.30 2.49 16.18
C ASP A 7 17.60 3.48 15.21
N GLU A 8 18.34 4.35 14.50
CA GLU A 8 17.75 5.31 13.55
C GLU A 8 17.42 4.70 12.19
N GLN A 9 18.08 3.60 11.83
CA GLN A 9 17.74 2.83 10.63
C GLN A 9 16.58 1.87 10.92
N ASP A 10 16.53 1.30 12.13
CA ASP A 10 15.44 0.42 12.57
C ASP A 10 14.12 1.19 12.72
N SER A 11 14.15 2.37 13.36
CA SER A 11 12.97 3.23 13.47
C SER A 11 12.42 3.74 12.12
N ARG A 12 13.29 3.93 11.12
CA ARG A 12 12.86 4.25 9.75
C ARG A 12 12.17 3.08 9.09
N ARG A 13 12.68 1.85 9.26
CA ARG A 13 12.03 0.62 8.76
C ARG A 13 10.66 0.44 9.37
N ASP A 14 10.50 0.69 10.66
CA ASP A 14 9.23 0.50 11.35
C ASP A 14 8.07 1.36 10.80
N SER A 15 8.40 2.47 10.13
CA SER A 15 7.42 3.45 9.64
C SER A 15 7.18 3.41 8.13
N ARG A 16 7.72 2.40 7.42
CA ARG A 16 7.44 2.18 5.98
C ARG A 16 6.39 1.08 5.81
N TYR A 17 5.41 1.37 4.96
CA TYR A 17 4.33 0.45 4.67
C TYR A 17 4.11 0.33 3.16
N PHE A 18 3.79 -0.90 2.74
CA PHE A 18 3.56 -1.29 1.36
C PHE A 18 2.13 -1.77 1.26
N TYR A 19 1.36 -1.27 0.29
CA TYR A 19 -0.04 -1.61 0.21
C TYR A 19 -0.51 -1.74 -1.22
N ASP A 20 -1.66 -2.38 -1.34
CA ASP A 20 -2.39 -2.58 -2.58
C ASP A 20 -3.89 -2.66 -2.24
N THR A 21 -4.72 -2.23 -3.18
CA THR A 21 -6.17 -2.29 -3.06
C THR A 21 -6.80 -2.90 -4.30
N GLU A 22 -7.86 -3.66 -4.07
CA GLU A 22 -8.77 -4.06 -5.12
C GLU A 22 -10.06 -3.27 -4.97
N PHE A 23 -10.64 -2.84 -6.09
CA PHE A 23 -11.83 -2.00 -6.08
C PHE A 23 -12.70 -2.19 -7.32
N HIS A 24 -13.97 -1.85 -7.17
CA HIS A 24 -14.95 -1.80 -8.24
C HIS A 24 -15.27 -0.34 -8.59
N TRP A 25 -15.20 0.03 -9.86
CA TRP A 25 -15.67 1.32 -10.34
C TRP A 25 -17.16 1.26 -10.66
N ASP A 26 -18.00 1.93 -9.86
CA ASP A 26 -19.47 1.83 -9.99
C ASP A 26 -20.08 2.80 -11.01
N GLY A 27 -19.24 3.49 -11.79
CA GLY A 27 -19.64 4.55 -12.72
C GLY A 27 -19.67 5.96 -12.10
N VAL A 28 -19.54 6.07 -10.78
CA VAL A 28 -19.53 7.34 -10.04
C VAL A 28 -18.25 7.48 -9.21
N SER A 29 -17.87 6.43 -8.47
CA SER A 29 -16.67 6.42 -7.66
C SER A 29 -16.02 5.04 -7.63
N ILE A 30 -14.81 5.02 -7.07
CA ILE A 30 -14.16 3.80 -6.62
C ILE A 30 -14.94 3.26 -5.41
N ARG A 31 -15.17 1.96 -5.37
CA ARG A 31 -15.71 1.23 -4.22
C ARG A 31 -14.73 0.15 -3.82
N LEU A 32 -14.16 0.26 -2.63
CA LEU A 32 -13.17 -0.69 -2.15
C LEU A 32 -13.75 -2.11 -2.10
N VAL A 33 -13.03 -3.07 -2.64
CA VAL A 33 -13.28 -4.51 -2.50
C VAL A 33 -12.40 -5.06 -1.39
N SER A 34 -11.09 -4.83 -1.44
CA SER A 34 -10.18 -5.21 -0.35
C SER A 34 -8.96 -4.31 -0.28
N ILE A 35 -8.33 -4.27 0.88
CA ILE A 35 -7.07 -3.58 1.11
C ILE A 35 -6.12 -4.52 1.84
N ALA A 36 -4.87 -4.54 1.42
CA ALA A 36 -3.80 -5.16 2.19
C ALA A 36 -2.66 -4.18 2.45
N VAL A 37 -2.06 -4.26 3.63
CA VAL A 37 -0.91 -3.46 4.03
C VAL A 37 0.13 -4.37 4.66
N VAL A 38 1.38 -4.21 4.26
CA VAL A 38 2.54 -4.94 4.80
C VAL A 38 3.51 -3.91 5.37
N SER A 39 3.89 -4.05 6.64
CA SER A 39 4.96 -3.24 7.22
C SER A 39 6.32 -3.70 6.68
N ASP A 40 7.31 -2.83 6.74
CA ASP A 40 8.67 -3.23 6.37
C ASP A 40 9.23 -4.36 7.25
N THR A 41 8.82 -4.40 8.51
CA THR A 41 9.14 -5.47 9.46
C THR A 41 8.39 -6.79 9.21
N GLY A 42 7.43 -6.79 8.28
CA GLY A 42 6.71 -8.00 7.86
C GLY A 42 5.40 -8.28 8.58
N ARG A 43 4.86 -7.33 9.35
CA ARG A 43 3.47 -7.41 9.82
C ARG A 43 2.53 -7.26 8.64
N GLU A 44 1.40 -7.96 8.68
CA GLU A 44 0.45 -7.98 7.57
C GLU A 44 -0.96 -7.67 8.03
N PHE A 45 -1.66 -6.90 7.21
CA PHE A 45 -3.05 -6.54 7.32
C PHE A 45 -3.72 -6.88 6.00
N TYR A 46 -4.87 -7.56 6.05
CA TYR A 46 -5.65 -7.87 4.86
C TYR A 46 -7.12 -7.98 5.22
N GLU A 47 -7.96 -7.10 4.67
CA GLU A 47 -9.38 -7.03 4.99
C GLU A 47 -10.24 -6.86 3.73
N HIS A 48 -11.44 -7.43 3.78
CA HIS A 48 -12.47 -7.34 2.74
C HIS A 48 -13.48 -6.25 3.13
N SER A 49 -13.70 -5.29 2.23
CA SER A 49 -14.59 -4.16 2.45
C SER A 49 -16.05 -4.46 2.09
N ASP A 50 -16.99 -3.78 2.78
CA ASP A 50 -18.40 -3.78 2.44
C ASP A 50 -18.85 -2.66 1.47
N GLN A 51 -17.94 -1.77 1.05
CA GLN A 51 -18.25 -0.57 0.26
C GLN A 51 -18.87 -0.84 -1.11
N TYR A 52 -18.55 -1.97 -1.73
CA TYR A 52 -19.02 -2.31 -3.08
C TYR A 52 -20.31 -3.14 -3.07
N ASP A 53 -21.11 -2.99 -4.13
CA ASP A 53 -22.24 -3.87 -4.42
C ASP A 53 -21.72 -5.19 -5.04
N ARG A 54 -21.92 -6.31 -4.34
CA ARG A 54 -21.42 -7.62 -4.75
C ARG A 54 -22.05 -8.13 -6.05
N VAL A 55 -23.32 -7.81 -6.30
CA VAL A 55 -24.03 -8.27 -7.50
C VAL A 55 -23.50 -7.50 -8.71
N ARG A 56 -23.31 -6.18 -8.57
CA ARG A 56 -22.73 -5.36 -9.63
C ARG A 56 -21.28 -5.71 -9.90
N ALA A 57 -20.45 -5.86 -8.86
CA ALA A 57 -19.06 -6.25 -9.05
C ALA A 57 -18.92 -7.66 -9.65
N ALA A 58 -19.81 -8.60 -9.31
CA ALA A 58 -19.82 -9.93 -9.94
C ALA A 58 -20.29 -9.91 -11.40
N ALA A 59 -20.92 -8.83 -11.87
CA ALA A 59 -21.27 -8.63 -13.27
C ALA A 59 -20.10 -8.08 -14.10
N ASP A 60 -19.04 -7.58 -13.47
CA ASP A 60 -17.77 -7.26 -14.12
C ASP A 60 -16.97 -8.56 -14.33
N PRO A 61 -16.73 -9.00 -15.58
CA PRO A 61 -16.04 -10.25 -15.84
C PRO A 61 -14.62 -10.30 -15.25
N PHE A 62 -13.91 -9.16 -15.25
CA PHE A 62 -12.55 -9.10 -14.74
C PHE A 62 -12.54 -9.28 -13.21
N LEU A 63 -13.42 -8.56 -12.50
CA LEU A 63 -13.52 -8.71 -11.04
C LEU A 63 -14.00 -10.11 -10.65
N ALA A 64 -14.98 -10.65 -11.35
CA ALA A 64 -15.52 -11.98 -11.09
C ALA A 64 -14.47 -13.09 -11.26
N GLU A 65 -13.61 -12.96 -12.28
CA GLU A 65 -12.57 -13.95 -12.58
C GLU A 65 -11.33 -13.82 -11.69
N HIS A 66 -10.86 -12.59 -11.45
CA HIS A 66 -9.53 -12.37 -10.89
C HIS A 66 -9.50 -11.83 -9.45
N VAL A 67 -10.52 -11.07 -9.02
CA VAL A 67 -10.50 -10.33 -7.74
C VAL A 67 -11.37 -11.00 -6.68
N LEU A 68 -12.66 -11.16 -6.97
CA LEU A 68 -13.66 -11.65 -6.02
C LEU A 68 -13.34 -13.05 -5.42
N PRO A 69 -12.69 -13.98 -6.15
CA PRO A 69 -12.29 -15.26 -5.55
C PRO A 69 -11.34 -15.12 -4.36
N ALA A 70 -10.47 -14.10 -4.33
CA ALA A 70 -9.50 -13.90 -3.24
C ALA A 70 -10.19 -13.57 -1.90
N VAL A 71 -11.35 -12.91 -1.95
CA VAL A 71 -12.07 -12.42 -0.76
C VAL A 71 -13.34 -13.22 -0.42
N ALA A 72 -13.67 -14.26 -1.20
CA ALA A 72 -14.94 -14.97 -1.13
C ALA A 72 -15.26 -15.57 0.26
N GLY A 73 -14.22 -15.97 1.01
CA GLY A 73 -14.34 -16.53 2.37
C GLY A 73 -14.08 -15.53 3.51
N MET A 74 -13.76 -14.28 3.20
CA MET A 74 -13.39 -13.27 4.19
C MET A 74 -14.62 -12.52 4.73
N PRO A 75 -14.68 -12.22 6.04
CA PRO A 75 -15.72 -11.37 6.59
C PRO A 75 -15.63 -9.97 5.99
N ARG A 76 -16.78 -9.37 5.67
CA ARG A 76 -16.85 -8.00 5.17
C ARG A 76 -16.80 -7.01 6.31
N ARG A 77 -16.07 -5.92 6.12
CA ARG A 77 -15.84 -4.85 7.09
C ARG A 77 -16.44 -3.55 6.61
N SER A 78 -17.14 -2.89 7.51
CA SER A 78 -17.57 -1.50 7.35
C SER A 78 -16.37 -0.55 7.39
N ASP A 79 -16.55 0.66 6.88
CA ASP A 79 -15.55 1.73 7.00
C ASP A 79 -15.11 1.97 8.44
N ALA A 80 -16.04 1.92 9.40
CA ALA A 80 -15.73 2.12 10.81
C ALA A 80 -14.81 1.02 11.36
N GLU A 81 -15.07 -0.24 10.99
CA GLU A 81 -14.20 -1.36 11.36
C GLU A 81 -12.83 -1.26 10.67
N LEU A 82 -12.80 -0.92 9.37
CA LEU A 82 -11.55 -0.73 8.64
C LEU A 82 -10.69 0.37 9.26
N ARG A 83 -11.28 1.53 9.59
CA ARG A 83 -10.58 2.64 10.27
C ARG A 83 -9.95 2.18 11.58
N ALA A 84 -10.74 1.55 12.45
CA ALA A 84 -10.26 1.11 13.76
C ALA A 84 -9.09 0.12 13.65
N ARG A 85 -9.19 -0.83 12.71
CA ARG A 85 -8.15 -1.86 12.51
C ARG A 85 -6.91 -1.30 11.81
N LEU A 86 -7.07 -0.37 10.86
CA LEU A 86 -5.95 0.37 10.27
C LEU A 86 -5.27 1.27 11.30
N ASP A 87 -6.02 1.90 12.21
CA ASP A 87 -5.47 2.72 13.28
C ASP A 87 -4.56 1.92 14.21
N GLU A 88 -4.96 0.69 14.54
CA GLU A 88 -4.14 -0.24 15.33
C GLU A 88 -2.95 -0.77 14.53
N PHE A 89 -3.18 -1.19 13.28
CA PHE A 89 -2.15 -1.80 12.46
C PHE A 89 -1.02 -0.82 12.08
N LEU A 90 -1.36 0.43 11.77
CA LEU A 90 -0.43 1.46 11.32
C LEU A 90 0.33 2.10 12.49
N LEU A 91 0.71 1.31 13.50
CA LEU A 91 1.63 1.70 14.57
C LEU A 91 2.98 0.99 14.42
N PRO A 92 4.11 1.72 14.37
CA PRO A 92 4.20 3.19 14.42
C PRO A 92 3.63 3.84 13.15
N ARG A 93 3.25 5.12 13.26
CA ARG A 93 2.55 5.84 12.18
C ARG A 93 3.42 5.91 10.92
N PRO A 94 2.83 5.71 9.73
CA PRO A 94 3.58 5.71 8.48
C PRO A 94 4.24 7.06 8.22
N THR A 95 5.54 7.04 7.94
CA THR A 95 6.25 8.20 7.37
C THR A 95 6.22 8.19 5.85
N VAL A 96 6.06 7.00 5.25
CA VAL A 96 5.94 6.81 3.82
C VAL A 96 5.08 5.59 3.51
N LEU A 97 4.22 5.75 2.49
CA LEU A 97 3.46 4.67 1.88
C LEU A 97 4.04 4.36 0.50
N TRP A 98 4.07 3.07 0.15
CA TRP A 98 4.51 2.58 -1.13
C TRP A 98 3.43 1.70 -1.77
N ALA A 99 3.26 1.85 -3.07
CA ALA A 99 2.39 1.01 -3.89
C ALA A 99 3.00 0.85 -5.29
N ASP A 100 2.43 -0.07 -6.07
CA ASP A 100 2.69 -0.22 -7.50
C ASP A 100 1.53 0.40 -8.29
N PHE A 101 1.76 1.51 -8.99
CA PHE A 101 0.69 2.31 -9.63
C PHE A 101 -0.40 2.86 -8.69
N GLY A 102 -0.05 3.16 -7.44
CA GLY A 102 -0.98 3.50 -6.34
C GLY A 102 -1.81 4.77 -6.41
N ALA A 103 -2.02 5.39 -7.57
CA ALA A 103 -2.80 6.63 -7.67
C ALA A 103 -4.27 6.41 -7.29
N TRP A 104 -4.87 5.32 -7.78
CA TRP A 104 -6.24 4.93 -7.45
C TRP A 104 -6.32 4.33 -6.04
N ASP A 105 -5.33 3.54 -5.65
CA ASP A 105 -5.20 2.96 -4.31
C ASP A 105 -5.16 4.02 -3.22
N GLN A 106 -4.47 5.13 -3.47
CA GLN A 106 -4.43 6.24 -2.52
C GLN A 106 -5.82 6.85 -2.31
N VAL A 107 -6.60 7.00 -3.38
CA VAL A 107 -7.99 7.48 -3.28
C VAL A 107 -8.84 6.45 -2.51
N ALA A 108 -8.72 5.17 -2.83
CA ALA A 108 -9.46 4.10 -2.17
C ALA A 108 -9.15 4.03 -0.66
N LEU A 109 -7.87 4.09 -0.29
CA LEU A 109 -7.41 4.16 1.10
C LEU A 109 -7.97 5.39 1.81
N MET A 110 -7.83 6.58 1.19
CA MET A 110 -8.28 7.84 1.79
C MET A 110 -9.80 7.89 2.00
N GLN A 111 -10.57 7.33 1.06
CA GLN A 111 -12.03 7.28 1.12
C GLN A 111 -12.56 6.42 2.28
N ILE A 112 -11.75 5.52 2.85
CA ILE A 112 -12.10 4.79 4.08
C ILE A 112 -12.50 5.79 5.18
N TRP A 113 -11.86 6.95 5.30
CA TRP A 113 -12.21 7.99 6.28
C TRP A 113 -13.34 8.93 5.83
N GLY A 114 -13.81 8.82 4.60
CA GLY A 114 -14.81 9.72 4.01
C GLY A 114 -14.14 10.82 3.20
N ASN A 115 -14.42 12.08 3.54
CA ASN A 115 -13.85 13.23 2.83
C ASN A 115 -12.47 13.64 3.38
N MET A 116 -11.77 14.54 2.68
CA MET A 116 -10.44 15.00 3.07
C MET A 116 -10.38 15.63 4.47
N ALA A 117 -11.46 16.24 4.98
CA ALA A 117 -11.49 16.85 6.30
C ALA A 117 -11.61 15.82 7.44
N GLN A 118 -11.96 14.58 7.13
CA GLN A 118 -12.11 13.48 8.09
C GLN A 118 -10.86 12.58 8.16
N GLN A 119 -9.87 12.82 7.29
CA GLN A 119 -8.63 12.07 7.29
C GLN A 119 -7.82 12.37 8.56
N PRO A 120 -7.15 11.36 9.14
CA PRO A 120 -6.31 11.58 10.30
C PRO A 120 -5.04 12.33 9.89
N GLY A 121 -4.63 13.31 10.69
CA GLY A 121 -3.46 14.15 10.37
C GLY A 121 -2.11 13.41 10.32
N TRP A 122 -2.06 12.15 10.76
CA TRP A 122 -0.88 11.30 10.68
C TRP A 122 -0.76 10.54 9.34
N LEU A 123 -1.81 10.46 8.53
CA LEU A 123 -1.79 9.71 7.27
C LEU A 123 -1.03 10.50 6.19
N PRO A 124 -0.01 9.92 5.54
CA PRO A 124 0.69 10.59 4.46
C PRO A 124 -0.25 11.00 3.33
N MET A 125 -0.13 12.26 2.88
CA MET A 125 -0.90 12.82 1.78
C MET A 125 -0.46 12.31 0.40
N SER A 126 0.58 11.47 0.33
CA SER A 126 1.09 10.90 -0.91
C SER A 126 1.59 9.47 -0.73
N THR A 127 1.47 8.70 -1.81
CA THR A 127 2.03 7.36 -1.95
C THR A 127 3.17 7.38 -2.97
N ARG A 128 4.30 6.75 -2.65
CA ARG A 128 5.42 6.58 -3.58
C ARG A 128 5.17 5.38 -4.50
N ASN A 129 5.43 5.56 -5.79
CA ASN A 129 5.33 4.50 -6.79
C ASN A 129 6.67 3.75 -6.91
N VAL A 130 6.71 2.50 -6.45
CA VAL A 130 7.95 1.69 -6.43
C VAL A 130 8.57 1.50 -7.82
N ARG A 131 7.77 1.41 -8.88
CA ARG A 131 8.28 1.25 -10.25
C ARG A 131 8.92 2.50 -10.79
N GLU A 132 8.35 3.66 -10.47
CA GLU A 132 8.92 4.95 -10.88
C GLU A 132 10.30 5.15 -10.26
N TYR A 133 10.45 4.85 -8.96
CA TYR A 133 11.74 4.91 -8.29
C TYR A 133 12.74 3.89 -8.86
N ALA A 134 12.31 2.66 -9.13
CA ALA A 134 13.16 1.67 -9.77
C ALA A 134 13.65 2.13 -11.16
N LEU A 135 12.76 2.74 -11.96
CA LEU A 135 13.09 3.30 -13.27
C LEU A 135 14.16 4.39 -13.15
N LEU A 136 13.98 5.35 -12.24
CA LEU A 136 14.95 6.44 -12.01
C LEU A 136 16.32 5.91 -11.56
N LEU A 137 16.35 4.81 -10.82
CA LEU A 137 17.59 4.17 -10.35
C LEU A 137 18.22 3.22 -11.38
N GLY A 138 17.59 3.02 -12.54
CA GLY A 138 18.02 2.05 -13.55
C GLY A 138 17.93 0.60 -13.07
N GLN A 139 17.04 0.30 -12.11
CA GLN A 139 16.89 -1.03 -11.52
C GLN A 139 15.80 -1.85 -12.21
N ARG A 140 16.10 -3.13 -12.46
CA ARG A 140 15.15 -4.08 -13.03
C ARG A 140 14.33 -4.72 -11.92
N LEU A 141 13.00 -4.65 -12.05
CA LEU A 141 12.07 -5.27 -11.12
C LEU A 141 11.66 -6.68 -11.56
N PRO A 142 11.27 -7.56 -10.62
CA PRO A 142 10.74 -8.88 -10.93
C PRO A 142 9.42 -8.79 -11.72
N GLY A 143 9.08 -9.88 -12.40
CA GLY A 143 7.75 -10.05 -12.99
C GLY A 143 6.66 -10.23 -11.93
N TYR A 144 5.40 -10.06 -12.34
CA TYR A 144 4.24 -10.21 -11.46
C TYR A 144 4.09 -11.64 -10.91
N PRO A 145 3.58 -11.78 -9.67
CA PRO A 145 3.30 -13.09 -9.07
C PRO A 145 2.09 -13.78 -9.72
N ALA A 146 1.98 -15.10 -9.56
CA ALA A 146 0.92 -15.91 -10.19
C ALA A 146 -0.51 -15.62 -9.66
N ARG A 147 -0.64 -15.13 -8.42
CA ARG A 147 -1.92 -14.77 -7.80
C ARG A 147 -2.05 -13.25 -7.67
N ARG A 148 -1.69 -12.52 -8.73
CA ARG A 148 -1.99 -11.10 -8.85
C ARG A 148 -3.50 -10.90 -8.76
N HIS A 149 -3.93 -9.74 -8.28
CA HIS A 149 -5.33 -9.39 -7.97
C HIS A 149 -5.83 -9.93 -6.62
N ASP A 150 -4.91 -10.47 -5.82
CA ASP A 150 -5.04 -10.63 -4.38
C ASP A 150 -4.19 -9.53 -3.73
N ALA A 151 -4.86 -8.56 -3.11
CA ALA A 151 -4.20 -7.37 -2.56
C ALA A 151 -3.03 -7.72 -1.61
N LEU A 152 -3.12 -8.81 -0.85
CA LEU A 152 -2.02 -9.20 0.05
C LEU A 152 -0.82 -9.75 -0.73
N VAL A 153 -1.06 -10.52 -1.79
CA VAL A 153 0.00 -10.98 -2.68
C VAL A 153 0.69 -9.79 -3.35
N ASP A 154 -0.08 -8.81 -3.78
CA ASP A 154 0.45 -7.64 -4.49
C ASP A 154 1.16 -6.67 -3.52
N ALA A 155 0.62 -6.39 -2.33
CA ALA A 155 1.31 -5.60 -1.30
C ALA A 155 2.66 -6.23 -0.87
N ARG A 156 2.71 -7.57 -0.73
CA ARG A 156 3.97 -8.30 -0.51
C ARG A 156 4.94 -8.13 -1.68
N HIS A 157 4.42 -8.11 -2.91
CA HIS A 157 5.22 -7.88 -4.11
C HIS A 157 5.79 -6.45 -4.13
N VAL A 158 5.01 -5.44 -3.75
CA VAL A 158 5.49 -4.05 -3.59
C VAL A 158 6.65 -4.00 -2.58
N ARG A 159 6.51 -4.63 -1.41
CA ARG A 159 7.60 -4.71 -0.41
C ARG A 159 8.85 -5.38 -0.99
N ARG A 160 8.69 -6.51 -1.69
CA ARG A 160 9.81 -7.21 -2.34
C ARG A 160 10.49 -6.32 -3.38
N MET A 161 9.74 -5.60 -4.20
CA MET A 161 10.29 -4.67 -5.20
C MET A 161 11.08 -3.54 -4.53
N PHE A 162 10.55 -2.98 -3.44
CA PHE A 162 11.22 -1.95 -2.67
C PHE A 162 12.57 -2.44 -2.12
N HIS A 163 12.63 -3.64 -1.53
CA HIS A 163 13.90 -4.18 -1.00
C HIS A 163 14.98 -4.39 -2.06
N LEU A 164 14.63 -4.50 -3.34
CA LEU A 164 15.61 -4.56 -4.43
C LEU A 164 16.21 -3.19 -4.76
N ILE A 165 15.52 -2.09 -4.43
CA ILE A 165 15.95 -0.73 -4.74
C ILE A 165 16.43 0.05 -3.51
N GLU A 166 16.13 -0.42 -2.29
CA GLU A 166 16.41 0.28 -1.03
C GLU A 166 17.88 0.74 -0.92
N GLY A 167 18.86 -0.14 -1.14
CA GLY A 167 20.27 0.24 -1.02
C GLY A 167 20.69 1.34 -2.00
N ARG A 168 20.06 1.39 -3.19
CA ARG A 168 20.32 2.43 -4.19
C ARG A 168 19.63 3.74 -3.84
N LEU A 169 18.46 3.68 -3.20
CA LEU A 169 17.81 4.87 -2.64
C LEU A 169 18.67 5.48 -1.54
N ASP A 170 19.20 4.66 -0.64
CA ASP A 170 20.07 5.13 0.44
C ASP A 170 21.32 5.84 -0.11
N GLU A 171 21.96 5.27 -1.14
CA GLU A 171 23.10 5.89 -1.85
C GLU A 171 22.75 7.29 -2.39
N VAL A 172 21.58 7.44 -3.02
CA VAL A 172 21.12 8.72 -3.58
C VAL A 172 20.82 9.73 -2.48
N GLU A 173 20.14 9.32 -1.41
CA GLU A 173 19.82 10.17 -0.27
C GLU A 173 21.08 10.64 0.49
N GLU A 174 22.09 9.78 0.60
CA GLU A 174 23.39 10.16 1.15
C GLU A 174 24.14 11.14 0.26
N ALA A 175 24.18 10.91 -1.06
CA ALA A 175 24.82 11.81 -2.00
C ALA A 175 24.17 13.21 -1.99
N ALA A 176 22.83 13.27 -1.97
CA ALA A 176 22.08 14.51 -1.88
C ALA A 176 22.40 15.30 -0.60
N ARG A 177 22.54 14.62 0.55
CA ARG A 177 22.94 15.25 1.83
C ARG A 177 24.36 15.82 1.81
N ARG A 178 25.30 15.15 1.13
CA ARG A 178 26.71 15.62 1.04
C ARG A 178 26.87 16.78 0.06
N GLY A 179 26.07 16.83 -1.01
CA GLY A 179 26.14 17.88 -2.04
C GLY A 179 25.36 19.15 -1.71
N GLY A 180 24.55 19.15 -0.65
CA GLY A 180 23.76 20.30 -0.20
C GLY A 180 24.42 21.16 0.90
N SER A 181 25.72 20.97 1.16
CA SER A 181 26.48 21.71 2.19
C SER A 181 27.51 22.64 1.59
#